data_AF-A0A833G1J6-F1
#
_entry.id   AF-A0A833G1J6-F1
#
_cell.length_a   1.000
_cell.length_b   1.000
_cell.length_c   1.000
_cell.angle_alpha   90.00
_cell.angle_beta   90.00
_cell.angle_gamma   90.00
#
_symmetry.space_group_name_H-M   'P 1'
#
loop_
_entity.id
_entity.type
_entity.pdbx_description
1 polymer ?
#
loop_
_entity_poly.entity_id
_entity_poly.type
_entity_poly.pdbx_seq_one_letter_code
_entity_poly.pdbx_strand_id
1 'polypeptide(L)'
;MNARSQITLDTETQRRAQAKAAEIGISFAEYVRRLVAEDLGPAKQRADVSALFDLVDDGPVTDIAREKDKMIGEAVAQMHRRKSGRSDGRRRRAGTPGR
;
A
#
# COMPACT_ATOMS: atom_id res chain seq x y z
N MET A 1 8.15 11.77 -23.75
CA MET A 1 9.47 12.14 -24.29
C MET A 1 10.03 10.90 -24.98
N ASN A 2 10.38 10.96 -26.28
CA ASN A 2 10.87 9.77 -26.99
C ASN A 2 12.40 9.73 -26.94
N ALA A 3 12.96 8.70 -26.30
CA ALA A 3 14.39 8.42 -26.33
C ALA A 3 14.70 7.53 -27.55
N ARG A 4 15.80 7.85 -28.26
CA ARG A 4 16.29 7.04 -29.38
C ARG A 4 17.40 6.12 -28.88
N SER A 5 17.22 4.83 -29.08
CA SER A 5 18.22 3.81 -28.77
C SER A 5 18.58 3.03 -30.03
N GLN A 6 19.86 2.73 -30.24
CA GLN A 6 20.33 1.82 -31.28
C GLN A 6 20.60 0.46 -30.67
N ILE A 7 19.97 -0.58 -31.20
CA ILE A 7 20.10 -1.96 -30.72
C ILE A 7 20.56 -2.81 -31.89
N THR A 8 21.64 -3.57 -31.70
CA THR A 8 22.13 -4.54 -32.67
C THR A 8 21.53 -5.91 -32.35
N LEU A 9 20.96 -6.56 -33.36
CA LEU A 9 20.46 -7.92 -33.29
C LEU A 9 21.25 -8.78 -34.26
N ASP A 10 21.39 -10.07 -33.98
CA ASP A 10 21.84 -11.00 -35.01
C ASP A 10 20.81 -11.08 -36.15
N THR A 11 21.28 -11.42 -37.34
CA THR A 11 20.48 -11.42 -38.57
C THR A 11 19.25 -12.33 -38.47
N GLU A 12 19.38 -13.48 -37.82
CA GLU A 12 18.28 -14.44 -37.71
C GLU A 12 17.20 -13.94 -36.75
N THR A 13 17.59 -13.40 -35.60
CA THR A 13 16.66 -12.77 -34.66
C THR A 13 15.93 -11.59 -35.31
N GLN A 14 16.65 -10.72 -36.03
CA GLN A 14 16.03 -9.60 -36.74
C GLN A 14 15.00 -10.10 -37.77
N ARG A 15 15.36 -11.10 -38.58
CA ARG A 15 14.47 -11.68 -39.59
C ARG A 15 13.21 -12.28 -38.98
N ARG A 16 13.35 -13.08 -37.93
CA ARG A 16 12.22 -13.71 -37.22
C ARG A 16 11.30 -12.67 -36.58
N ALA A 17 11.87 -11.63 -35.98
CA ALA A 17 11.09 -10.56 -35.38
C ALA A 17 10.33 -9.72 -36.42
N GLN A 18 10.95 -9.44 -37.58
CA GLN A 18 10.25 -8.77 -38.69
C GLN A 18 9.11 -9.63 -39.25
N ALA A 19 9.33 -10.94 -39.43
CA ALA A 19 8.28 -11.85 -39.88
C ALA A 19 7.10 -11.87 -38.91
N LYS A 20 7.38 -11.95 -37.60
CA LYS A 20 6.33 -11.94 -36.57
C LYS A 20 5.59 -10.61 -36.50
N ALA A 21 6.29 -9.48 -36.66
CA ALA A 21 5.67 -8.16 -36.73
C ALA A 21 4.73 -8.05 -37.95
N ALA A 22 5.14 -8.58 -39.11
CA ALA A 22 4.33 -8.62 -40.31
C ALA A 22 3.09 -9.52 -40.15
N GLU A 23 3.22 -10.68 -39.48
CA GLU A 23 2.12 -11.60 -39.20
C GLU A 23 0.98 -10.93 -38.41
N ILE A 24 1.32 -10.09 -37.43
CA ILE A 24 0.34 -9.34 -36.63
C ILE A 24 0.05 -7.93 -37.19
N GLY A 25 0.56 -7.60 -38.37
CA GLY A 25 0.26 -6.36 -39.08
C GLY A 25 0.82 -5.08 -38.45
N ILE A 26 1.93 -5.15 -37.71
CA ILE A 26 2.57 -4.00 -37.08
C ILE A 26 4.00 -3.77 -37.57
N SER A 27 4.52 -2.56 -37.38
CA SER A 27 5.93 -2.28 -37.66
C SER A 27 6.86 -3.01 -36.69
N PHE A 28 8.08 -3.34 -37.14
CA PHE A 28 9.10 -3.93 -36.28
C PHE A 28 9.38 -3.11 -35.01
N ALA A 29 9.42 -1.78 -35.12
CA ALA A 29 9.61 -0.91 -33.96
C ALA A 29 8.45 -1.01 -32.95
N GLU A 30 7.21 -1.15 -33.42
CA GLU A 30 6.05 -1.36 -32.55
C GLU A 30 6.08 -2.74 -31.90
N TYR A 31 6.48 -3.77 -32.64
CA TYR A 31 6.68 -5.11 -32.09
C TYR A 31 7.68 -5.12 -30.93
N VAL A 32 8.84 -4.46 -31.11
CA VAL A 32 9.86 -4.35 -30.05
C VAL A 32 9.33 -3.54 -28.86
N ARG A 33 8.60 -2.44 -29.09
CA ARG A 33 8.00 -1.66 -28.01
C ARG A 33 7.03 -2.49 -27.17
N ARG A 34 6.16 -3.28 -27.81
CA ARG A 34 5.21 -4.15 -27.12
C ARG A 34 5.92 -5.25 -26.34
N LEU A 35 6.92 -5.88 -26.94
CA LEU A 35 7.71 -6.90 -26.26
C LEU A 35 8.34 -6.35 -24.97
N VAL A 36 8.93 -5.16 -25.02
CA VAL A 36 9.53 -4.51 -23.85
C VAL A 36 8.45 -4.12 -22.82
N ALA A 37 7.31 -3.60 -23.28
CA ALA A 37 6.22 -3.24 -22.37
C ALA A 37 5.60 -4.46 -21.67
N GLU A 38 5.47 -5.59 -22.37
CA GLU A 38 4.98 -6.86 -21.82
C GLU A 38 5.96 -7.42 -20.79
N ASP A 39 7.27 -7.39 -21.08
CA ASP A 39 8.31 -7.86 -20.17
C ASP A 39 8.40 -7.03 -18.88
N LEU A 40 8.34 -5.70 -19.01
CA LEU A 40 8.39 -4.79 -17.87
C LEU A 40 7.09 -4.76 -17.06
N GLY A 41 5.99 -5.27 -17.63
CA GLY A 41 4.67 -5.21 -17.03
C GLY A 41 4.11 -3.78 -16.90
N PRO A 42 2.93 -3.62 -16.25
CA PRO A 42 2.40 -2.29 -15.99
C PRO A 42 3.38 -1.50 -15.14
N ALA A 43 3.64 -0.24 -15.52
CA ALA A 43 4.37 0.68 -14.67
C ALA A 43 3.74 0.64 -13.27
N LYS A 44 4.54 0.34 -12.23
CA LYS A 44 4.09 0.45 -10.85
C LYS A 44 3.60 1.89 -10.65
N GLN A 45 2.29 2.10 -10.80
CA GLN A 45 1.67 3.27 -10.24
C GLN A 45 1.96 3.17 -8.75
N ARG A 46 2.63 4.20 -8.20
CA ARG A 46 2.54 4.43 -6.77
C ARG A 46 1.05 4.61 -6.50
N ALA A 47 0.38 3.53 -6.10
CA ALA A 47 -0.96 3.64 -5.57
C ALA A 47 -0.83 4.66 -4.43
N ASP A 48 -1.54 5.76 -4.56
CA ASP A 48 -1.72 6.66 -3.43
C ASP A 48 -2.48 5.84 -2.39
N VAL A 49 -1.77 5.41 -1.34
CA VAL A 49 -2.31 4.55 -0.29
C VAL A 49 -3.50 5.24 0.38
N SER A 50 -3.53 6.57 0.34
CA SER A 50 -4.62 7.44 0.78
C SER A 50 -5.93 7.24 0.02
N ALA A 51 -5.89 6.70 -1.21
CA ALA A 51 -7.08 6.38 -1.99
C ALA A 51 -7.61 4.95 -1.75
N LEU A 52 -6.77 4.06 -1.20
CA LEU A 52 -7.13 2.67 -0.91
C LEU A 52 -7.65 2.48 0.52
N PHE A 53 -7.15 3.28 1.46
CA PHE A 53 -7.67 3.37 2.80
C PHE A 53 -8.36 4.73 2.95
N ASP A 54 -9.58 4.75 3.47
CA ASP A 54 -10.33 5.98 3.82
C ASP A 54 -9.62 6.69 5.00
N LEU A 55 -8.41 7.17 4.74
CA LEU A 55 -7.55 7.91 5.64
C LEU A 55 -8.12 9.33 5.72
N VAL A 56 -8.97 9.55 6.72
CA VAL A 56 -9.53 10.85 7.02
C VAL A 56 -8.44 11.73 7.63
N ASP A 57 -8.16 12.89 7.03
CA ASP A 57 -7.27 13.93 7.57
C ASP A 57 -7.91 14.73 8.74
N ASP A 58 -8.79 14.09 9.52
CA ASP A 58 -9.47 14.71 10.64
C ASP A 58 -8.75 14.37 11.96
N GLY A 59 -8.08 15.37 12.54
CA GLY A 59 -7.34 15.26 13.78
C GLY A 59 -5.96 15.92 13.74
N PRO A 60 -5.26 16.00 14.89
CA PRO A 60 -3.90 16.52 14.95
C PRO A 60 -2.93 15.59 14.21
N VAL A 61 -2.01 16.19 13.45
CA VAL A 61 -0.93 15.46 12.78
C VAL A 61 -0.16 14.65 13.82
N THR A 62 -0.22 13.33 13.70
CA THR A 62 0.37 12.40 14.66
C THR A 62 1.28 11.43 13.93
N ASP A 63 2.54 11.38 14.32
CA ASP A 63 3.49 10.38 13.80
C ASP A 63 3.25 9.03 14.48
N ILE A 64 2.34 8.24 13.90
CA ILE A 64 1.94 6.94 14.45
C ILE A 64 3.13 6.00 14.54
N ALA A 65 4.06 6.04 13.58
CA ALA A 65 5.21 5.13 13.56
C ALA A 65 6.14 5.38 14.75
N ARG A 66 6.37 6.64 15.09
CA ARG A 66 7.24 7.03 16.20
C ARG A 66 6.56 6.89 17.56
N GLU A 67 5.27 7.18 17.66
CA GLU A 67 4.57 7.28 18.95
C GLU A 67 3.70 6.06 19.31
N LYS A 68 3.65 5.02 18.45
CA LYS A 68 2.79 3.83 18.62
C LYS A 68 2.77 3.27 20.03
N ASP A 69 3.94 3.03 20.60
CA ASP A 69 4.06 2.33 21.89
C ASP A 69 3.49 3.18 23.04
N LYS A 70 3.72 4.49 22.99
CA LYS A 70 3.13 5.45 23.94
C LYS A 70 1.61 5.47 23.81
N MET A 71 1.09 5.57 22.59
CA MET A 71 -0.36 5.60 22.33
C MET A 71 -1.05 4.32 22.80
N ILE A 72 -0.47 3.15 22.53
CA ILE A 72 -0.97 1.86 23.02
C ILE A 72 -0.93 1.83 24.54
N GLY A 73 0.18 2.25 25.16
CA GLY A 73 0.34 2.29 26.61
C GLY A 73 -0.70 3.16 27.31
N GLU A 74 -0.95 4.36 26.78
CA GLU A 74 -1.97 5.27 27.30
C GLU A 74 -3.39 4.70 27.17
N ALA A 75 -3.71 4.08 26.03
CA ALA A 75 -5.00 3.45 25.80
C ALA A 75 -5.24 2.29 26.79
N VAL A 76 -4.25 1.40 26.94
CA VAL A 76 -4.30 0.28 27.90
C VAL A 76 -4.46 0.81 29.33
N ALA A 77 -3.67 1.80 29.74
CA ALA A 77 -3.76 2.39 31.06
C ALA A 77 -5.13 3.04 31.32
N GLN A 78 -5.72 3.70 30.32
CA GLN A 78 -7.05 4.29 30.40
C GLN A 78 -8.14 3.21 30.56
N MET A 79 -8.05 2.09 29.83
CA MET A 79 -8.96 0.95 29.98
C MET A 79 -8.86 0.32 31.37
N HIS A 80 -7.64 0.14 31.88
CA HIS A 80 -7.41 -0.37 33.23
C HIS A 80 -8.03 0.54 34.31
N ARG A 81 -7.85 1.86 34.21
CA ARG A 81 -8.47 2.84 35.13
C ARG A 81 -10.00 2.79 35.10
N ARG A 82 -10.60 2.66 33.91
CA ARG A 82 -12.06 2.48 33.76
C ARG A 82 -12.57 1.20 34.40
N LYS A 83 -11.79 0.11 34.34
CA LYS A 83 -12.14 -1.19 34.93
C LYS A 83 -11.99 -1.20 36.45
N SER A 84 -10.93 -0.61 36.99
CA SER A 84 -10.72 -0.50 38.44
C SER A 84 -11.73 0.44 39.12
N GLY A 85 -12.10 1.55 38.47
CA GLY A 85 -13.15 2.45 38.95
C GLY A 85 -14.55 1.78 39.01
N ARG A 86 -14.85 0.88 38.08
CA ARG A 86 -16.10 0.07 38.10
C ARG A 86 -16.13 -0.96 39.22
N SER A 87 -14.97 -1.49 39.65
CA SER A 87 -14.90 -2.45 40.75
C SER A 87 -15.01 -1.80 42.14
N ASP A 88 -14.59 -0.54 42.30
CA ASP A 88 -14.74 0.18 43.58
C ASP A 88 -16.21 0.55 43.84
N GLY A 89 -16.94 1.04 42.82
CA GLY A 89 -18.37 1.36 42.94
C GLY A 89 -19.28 0.18 43.30
N ARG A 90 -18.86 -1.06 43.00
CA ARG A 90 -19.63 -2.28 43.31
C ARG A 90 -19.38 -2.78 44.73
N ARG A 91 -18.18 -2.56 45.30
CA ARG A 91 -17.87 -2.91 46.69
C ARG A 91 -18.52 -1.97 47.71
N ARG A 92 -18.64 -0.68 47.38
CA ARG A 92 -19.26 0.32 48.28
C ARG A 92 -20.79 0.17 48.43
N ARG A 93 -21.48 -0.48 47.48
CA ARG A 93 -22.94 -0.75 47.57
C ARG A 93 -23.31 -2.01 48.34
N ALA A 94 -22.34 -2.87 48.68
CA ALA A 94 -22.58 -4.13 49.39
C ALA A 94 -22.34 -4.04 50.91
N GLY A 95 -21.91 -2.88 51.42
CA GLY A 95 -21.56 -2.67 52.83
C GLY A 95 -22.52 -1.73 53.55
N THR A 96 -23.80 -2.10 53.66
CA THR A 96 -24.67 -1.57 54.72
C THR A 96 -25.68 -2.65 55.12
N PRO A 97 -25.39 -3.53 56.07
CA PRO A 97 -26.43 -4.22 56.81
C PRO A 97 -26.87 -3.29 57.94
N GLY A 98 -28.01 -2.64 57.74
CA GLY A 98 -28.74 -1.99 58.83
C GLY A 98 -29.54 -3.04 59.59
N ARG A 99 -29.16 -3.31 60.84
CA ARG A 99 -29.99 -3.30 62.05
C ARG A 99 -29.20 -3.80 63.24
#